data_AF-A0A3N5MU93-F1
#
_entry.id   AF-A0A3N5MU93-F1
#
_cell.length_a   1.000
_cell.length_b   1.000
_cell.length_c   1.000
_cell.angle_alpha   90.00
_cell.angle_beta   90.00
_cell.angle_gamma   90.00
#
_symmetry.space_group_name_H-M   'P 1'
#
loop_
_entity.id
_entity.type
_entity.pdbx_description
1 polymer ?
#
loop_
_entity_poly.entity_id
_entity_poly.type
_entity_poly.pdbx_seq_one_letter_code
_entity_poly.pdbx_strand_id
1 'polypeptide(L)'
;DSLENALHAARSIAAGRLLVVFGCGGDRDRGKRPLMGGIAARLADRTYVTSDNPRSEDPDTIIAEILAGVPHERREMAAVEPDRRRAIELAVAEARAGDVVLIAGKGHEQGQVFADRKLPFDDRVVAAEALQALGHTAGEDT
;
A
#
# COMPACT_ATOMS: atom_id res chain seq x y z
N ASP A 1 -7.20 -9.15 10.20
CA ASP A 1 -6.19 -9.42 11.24
C ASP A 1 -4.88 -8.69 10.98
N SER A 2 -3.95 -9.17 10.14
CA SER A 2 -2.61 -8.55 10.03
C SER A 2 -2.61 -7.08 9.57
N LEU A 3 -3.41 -6.74 8.54
CA LEU A 3 -3.52 -5.35 8.05
C LEU A 3 -4.16 -4.43 9.11
N GLU A 4 -5.21 -4.91 9.78
CA GLU A 4 -5.90 -4.17 10.83
C GLU A 4 -4.98 -3.87 12.02
N ASN A 5 -4.22 -4.86 12.48
CA ASN A 5 -3.24 -4.67 13.55
C ASN A 5 -2.14 -3.66 13.17
N ALA A 6 -1.63 -3.75 11.94
CA ALA A 6 -0.63 -2.80 11.44
C ALA A 6 -1.17 -1.37 11.35
N LEU A 7 -2.41 -1.20 10.90
CA LEU A 7 -3.08 0.11 10.84
C LEU A 7 -3.30 0.69 12.25
N HIS A 8 -3.72 -0.12 13.22
CA HIS A 8 -3.84 0.34 14.61
C HIS A 8 -2.50 0.76 15.21
N ALA A 9 -1.44 -0.01 14.97
CA ALA A 9 -0.09 0.34 15.41
C ALA A 9 0.42 1.62 14.72
N ALA A 10 0.21 1.77 13.41
CA ALA A 10 0.60 2.98 12.69
C ALA A 10 -0.19 4.21 13.16
N ARG A 11 -1.47 4.05 13.51
CA ARG A 11 -2.30 5.13 14.03
C ARG A 11 -1.81 5.67 15.38
N SER A 12 -1.25 4.82 16.26
CA SER A 12 -0.79 5.27 17.58
C SER A 12 0.43 6.19 17.51
N ILE A 13 1.18 6.16 16.41
CA ILE A 13 2.36 7.00 16.19
C ILE A 13 2.10 8.16 15.21
N ALA A 14 0.99 8.13 14.47
CA ALA A 14 0.62 9.21 13.58
C ALA A 14 0.10 10.42 14.38
N ALA A 15 0.67 11.61 14.13
CA ALA A 15 0.15 12.87 14.67
C ALA A 15 -0.89 13.50 13.74
N GLY A 16 -0.77 13.26 12.43
CA GLY A 16 -1.65 13.70 11.37
C GLY A 16 -2.50 12.56 10.80
N ARG A 17 -2.55 12.47 9.48
CA ARG A 17 -3.29 11.44 8.72
C ARG A 17 -2.52 10.12 8.69
N LEU A 18 -3.25 9.02 8.61
CA LEU A 18 -2.72 7.71 8.27
C LEU A 18 -3.04 7.38 6.81
N LEU A 19 -2.00 7.30 5.98
CA LEU A 19 -2.08 6.85 4.59
C LEU A 19 -1.62 5.40 4.52
N VAL A 20 -2.30 4.56 3.73
CA VAL A 20 -1.90 3.15 3.53
C VAL A 20 -1.75 2.83 2.05
N VAL A 21 -0.66 2.16 1.69
CA VAL A 21 -0.43 1.58 0.36
C VAL A 21 -0.45 0.06 0.50
N PHE A 22 -1.36 -0.62 -0.20
CA PHE A 22 -1.41 -2.08 -0.15
C PHE A 22 -2.03 -2.70 -1.40
N GLY A 23 -1.75 -3.98 -1.59
CA GLY A 23 -2.37 -4.83 -2.59
C GLY A 23 -2.71 -6.19 -1.98
N CYS A 24 -3.16 -7.11 -2.83
CA CYS A 24 -3.35 -8.51 -2.47
C CYS A 24 -2.60 -9.41 -3.45
N GLY A 25 -2.11 -10.54 -2.96
CA GLY A 25 -1.51 -11.55 -3.84
C GLY A 25 -2.57 -12.26 -4.69
N GLY A 26 -2.25 -12.51 -5.95
CA GLY A 26 -3.00 -13.45 -6.79
C GLY A 26 -2.72 -14.91 -6.41
N ASP A 27 -3.54 -15.85 -6.87
CA ASP A 27 -3.53 -17.28 -6.52
C ASP A 27 -3.58 -17.52 -5.00
N ARG A 28 -4.30 -16.64 -4.31
CA ARG A 28 -4.53 -16.65 -2.85
C ARG A 28 -6.02 -16.50 -2.56
N ASP A 29 -6.34 -16.41 -1.28
CA ASP A 29 -7.71 -16.25 -0.78
C ASP A 29 -8.36 -14.96 -1.31
N ARG A 30 -9.24 -15.11 -2.31
CA ARG A 30 -10.02 -14.02 -2.90
C ARG A 30 -11.03 -13.43 -1.92
N GLY A 31 -11.54 -14.23 -0.99
CA GLY A 31 -12.53 -13.80 0.01
C GLY A 31 -11.98 -12.73 0.96
N LYS A 32 -10.66 -12.67 1.13
CA LYS A 32 -10.00 -11.64 1.96
C LYS A 32 -9.86 -10.29 1.27
N ARG A 33 -9.89 -10.22 -0.06
CA ARG A 33 -9.67 -8.98 -0.83
C ARG A 33 -10.67 -7.87 -0.44
N PRO A 34 -12.01 -8.08 -0.50
CA PRO A 34 -12.96 -7.06 -0.09
C PRO A 34 -12.85 -6.76 1.43
N LEU A 35 -12.59 -7.76 2.27
CA LEU A 35 -12.42 -7.53 3.71
C LEU A 35 -11.25 -6.58 4.00
N MET A 36 -10.12 -6.75 3.30
CA MET A 36 -8.96 -5.86 3.42
C MET A 36 -9.27 -4.45 2.91
N GLY A 37 -10.01 -4.33 1.81
CA GLY A 37 -10.49 -3.03 1.31
C GLY A 37 -11.32 -2.27 2.34
N GLY A 38 -12.29 -2.95 2.95
CA GLY A 38 -13.12 -2.35 4.01
C GLY A 38 -12.35 -1.97 5.27
N ILE A 39 -11.39 -2.81 5.69
CA ILE A 39 -10.50 -2.51 6.82
C ILE A 39 -9.66 -1.26 6.54
N ALA A 40 -8.99 -1.19 5.39
CA ALA A 40 -8.17 -0.05 5.00
C ALA A 40 -8.99 1.24 4.95
N ALA A 41 -10.16 1.19 4.29
CA ALA A 41 -11.04 2.35 4.18
C ALA A 41 -11.55 2.86 5.53
N ARG A 42 -11.78 1.97 6.50
CA ARG A 42 -12.26 2.32 7.85
C ARG A 42 -11.16 2.90 8.74
N LEU A 43 -9.93 2.39 8.62
CA LEU A 43 -8.87 2.67 9.59
C LEU A 43 -7.81 3.67 9.10
N ALA A 44 -7.69 3.86 7.78
CA ALA A 44 -6.81 4.86 7.18
C ALA A 44 -7.61 6.08 6.69
N ASP A 45 -6.98 7.24 6.71
CA ASP A 45 -7.51 8.49 6.17
C ASP A 45 -7.38 8.55 4.64
N ARG A 46 -6.38 7.86 4.09
CA ARG A 46 -6.15 7.72 2.64
C ARG A 46 -5.71 6.29 2.33
N THR A 47 -6.28 5.70 1.29
CA THR A 47 -5.94 4.34 0.85
C THR A 47 -5.44 4.38 -0.58
N TYR A 48 -4.30 3.74 -0.84
CA TYR A 48 -3.77 3.47 -2.16
C TYR A 48 -3.82 1.97 -2.41
N VAL A 49 -4.71 1.57 -3.33
CA VAL A 49 -4.85 0.17 -3.76
C VAL A 49 -4.00 -0.04 -5.00
N THR A 50 -3.06 -0.99 -4.91
CA THR A 50 -2.03 -1.26 -5.91
C THR A 50 -1.85 -2.76 -6.15
N SER A 51 -1.08 -3.12 -7.19
CA SER A 51 -0.56 -4.46 -7.35
C SER A 51 0.40 -4.84 -6.21
N ASP A 52 0.39 -6.12 -5.83
CA ASP A 52 1.38 -6.76 -4.97
C ASP A 52 2.08 -7.86 -5.79
N ASN A 53 1.84 -9.13 -5.50
CA ASN A 53 2.30 -10.26 -6.29
C ASN A 53 1.09 -10.84 -7.05
N PRO A 54 0.75 -10.31 -8.25
CA PRO A 54 -0.43 -10.75 -8.99
C PRO A 54 -0.33 -12.21 -9.44
N ARG A 55 0.88 -12.78 -9.55
CA ARG A 55 1.09 -14.17 -10.01
C ARG A 55 0.33 -14.43 -11.31
N SER A 56 -0.52 -15.45 -11.38
CA SER A 56 -1.27 -15.79 -12.59
C SER A 56 -2.49 -14.89 -12.85
N GLU A 57 -2.92 -14.09 -11.87
CA GLU A 57 -4.09 -13.24 -11.97
C GLU A 57 -3.77 -11.86 -12.55
N ASP A 58 -4.78 -11.24 -13.15
CA ASP A 58 -4.71 -9.85 -13.60
C ASP A 58 -4.71 -8.88 -12.40
N PRO A 59 -3.72 -7.97 -12.28
CA PRO A 59 -3.67 -6.98 -11.20
C PRO A 59 -4.94 -6.14 -11.07
N ASP A 60 -5.53 -5.71 -12.19
CA ASP A 60 -6.70 -4.84 -12.16
C ASP A 60 -7.93 -5.57 -11.62
N THR A 61 -8.07 -6.85 -11.95
CA THR A 61 -9.08 -7.73 -11.35
C THR A 61 -8.92 -7.83 -9.82
N ILE A 62 -7.70 -8.02 -9.31
CA ILE A 62 -7.44 -8.07 -7.86
C ILE A 62 -7.81 -6.73 -7.20
N ILE A 63 -7.39 -5.61 -7.80
CA ILE A 63 -7.68 -4.27 -7.31
C ILE A 63 -9.19 -4.03 -7.24
N ALA A 64 -9.94 -4.39 -8.29
CA ALA A 64 -11.38 -4.26 -8.33
C ALA A 64 -12.07 -5.05 -7.19
N GLU A 65 -11.58 -6.25 -6.88
CA GLU A 65 -12.10 -7.06 -5.77
C GLU A 65 -11.78 -6.48 -4.39
N ILE A 66 -10.63 -5.82 -4.23
CA ILE A 66 -10.33 -5.06 -3.00
C ILE A 66 -11.32 -3.89 -2.87
N LEU A 67 -11.51 -3.12 -3.93
CA LEU A 67 -12.41 -1.96 -3.95
C LEU A 67 -13.88 -2.32 -3.73
N ALA A 68 -14.29 -3.56 -4.05
CA ALA A 68 -15.63 -4.05 -3.79
C ALA A 68 -16.00 -4.02 -2.29
N GLY A 69 -15.01 -4.07 -1.39
CA GLY A 69 -15.23 -3.94 0.05
C GLY A 69 -15.10 -2.52 0.60
N VAL A 70 -14.74 -1.54 -0.22
CA VAL A 70 -14.63 -0.13 0.20
C VAL A 70 -16.03 0.50 0.22
N PRO A 71 -16.50 1.01 1.37
CA PRO A 71 -17.81 1.68 1.47
C PRO A 71 -17.91 2.87 0.51
N HIS A 72 -19.12 3.12 -0.02
CA HIS A 72 -19.34 4.15 -1.03
C HIS A 72 -18.85 5.53 -0.56
N GLU A 73 -19.17 5.89 0.67
CA GLU A 73 -18.79 7.15 1.33
C GLU A 73 -17.28 7.29 1.59
N ARG A 74 -16.51 6.19 1.47
CA ARG A 74 -15.05 6.19 1.61
C ARG A 74 -14.32 6.06 0.27
N ARG A 75 -15.02 5.86 -0.85
CA ARG A 75 -14.38 5.62 -2.15
C ARG A 75 -13.49 6.76 -2.63
N GLU A 76 -13.86 8.01 -2.36
CA GLU A 76 -13.03 9.17 -2.74
C GLU A 76 -11.67 9.18 -2.03
N MET A 77 -11.58 8.53 -0.86
CA MET A 77 -10.33 8.40 -0.10
C MET A 77 -9.49 7.21 -0.58
N ALA A 78 -9.99 6.39 -1.51
CA ALA A 78 -9.29 5.28 -2.12
C ALA A 78 -8.79 5.66 -3.52
N ALA A 79 -7.49 5.76 -3.69
CA ALA A 79 -6.82 5.91 -4.98
C ALA A 79 -6.43 4.53 -5.54
N VAL A 80 -6.47 4.40 -6.86
CA VAL A 80 -6.03 3.22 -7.59
C VAL A 80 -4.78 3.58 -8.38
N GLU A 81 -3.72 2.80 -8.20
CA GLU A 81 -2.50 2.89 -8.99
C GLU A 81 -1.90 1.48 -9.08
N PRO A 82 -2.06 0.77 -10.21
CA PRO A 82 -1.58 -0.60 -10.36
C PRO A 82 -0.05 -0.74 -10.28
N ASP A 83 0.72 0.30 -10.64
CA ASP A 83 2.16 0.30 -10.46
C ASP A 83 2.53 0.54 -9.00
N ARG A 84 3.06 -0.48 -8.34
CA ARG A 84 3.40 -0.42 -6.91
C ARG A 84 4.44 0.65 -6.58
N ARG A 85 5.42 0.87 -7.46
CA ARG A 85 6.40 1.93 -7.25
C ARG A 85 5.71 3.28 -7.30
N ARG A 86 4.87 3.48 -8.31
CA ARG A 86 4.13 4.73 -8.48
C ARG A 86 3.16 4.99 -7.32
N ALA A 87 2.47 3.96 -6.82
CA ALA A 87 1.58 4.09 -5.68
C ALA A 87 2.32 4.54 -4.41
N ILE A 88 3.52 3.99 -4.16
CA ILE A 88 4.39 4.41 -3.05
C ILE A 88 4.83 5.87 -3.24
N GLU A 89 5.30 6.25 -4.43
CA GLU A 89 5.71 7.63 -4.73
C GLU A 89 4.57 8.63 -4.51
N LEU A 90 3.35 8.30 -4.98
CA LEU A 90 2.18 9.16 -4.80
C LEU A 90 1.82 9.32 -3.32
N ALA A 91 1.82 8.23 -2.55
CA ALA A 91 1.51 8.29 -1.13
C ALA A 91 2.54 9.10 -0.34
N VAL A 92 3.84 8.94 -0.65
CA VAL A 92 4.92 9.71 -0.03
C VAL A 92 4.84 11.18 -0.41
N ALA A 93 4.56 11.50 -1.68
CA ALA A 93 4.39 12.88 -2.14
C ALA A 93 3.14 13.57 -1.58
N GLU A 94 2.07 12.83 -1.29
CA GLU A 94 0.85 13.38 -0.67
C GLU A 94 1.00 13.62 0.85
N ALA A 95 1.91 12.88 1.51
CA ALA A 95 2.10 12.95 2.94
C ALA A 95 2.56 14.34 3.39
N ARG A 96 2.05 14.77 4.54
CA ARG A 96 2.38 16.05 5.18
C ARG A 96 3.12 15.81 6.50
N ALA A 97 3.71 16.86 7.05
CA ALA A 97 4.33 16.79 8.37
C ALA A 97 3.35 16.22 9.42
N GLY A 98 3.78 15.18 10.13
CA GLY A 98 2.99 14.46 11.13
C GLY A 98 2.16 13.30 10.58
N ASP A 99 1.99 13.18 9.25
CA ASP A 99 1.34 12.03 8.64
C ASP A 99 2.23 10.77 8.74
N VAL A 100 1.60 9.60 8.67
CA VAL A 100 2.29 8.31 8.55
C VAL A 100 1.83 7.61 7.27
N VAL A 101 2.80 7.12 6.49
CA VAL A 101 2.56 6.27 5.33
C VAL A 101 2.91 4.82 5.69
N LEU A 102 1.89 3.96 5.75
CA LEU A 102 2.06 2.52 5.96
C LEU A 102 2.09 1.81 4.60
N ILE A 103 3.21 1.18 4.25
CA ILE A 103 3.31 0.30 3.08
C ILE A 103 3.18 -1.15 3.56
N ALA A 104 2.11 -1.83 3.15
CA ALA A 104 1.78 -3.18 3.61
C ALA A 104 1.76 -4.21 2.46
N GLY A 105 1.95 -5.48 2.81
CA GLY A 105 1.89 -6.62 1.89
C GLY A 105 3.21 -7.39 1.81
N LYS A 106 4.28 -6.76 1.28
CA LYS A 106 5.52 -7.45 0.88
C LYS A 106 6.54 -7.65 1.99
N GLY A 107 6.59 -6.76 2.98
CA GLY A 107 7.59 -6.85 4.06
C GLY A 107 9.03 -6.86 3.52
N HIS A 108 9.76 -7.95 3.77
CA HIS A 108 11.16 -8.14 3.35
C HIS A 108 11.32 -8.85 1.98
N GLU A 109 10.23 -9.02 1.22
CA GLU A 109 10.32 -9.55 -0.14
C GLU A 109 11.06 -8.59 -1.09
N GLN A 110 11.98 -9.15 -1.88
CA GLN A 110 12.82 -8.42 -2.84
C GLN A 110 12.42 -8.65 -4.31
N GLY A 111 11.14 -8.92 -4.58
CA GLY A 111 10.65 -8.97 -5.94
C GLY A 111 9.14 -8.96 -6.05
N GLN A 112 8.67 -8.67 -7.26
CA GLN A 112 7.26 -8.68 -7.63
C GLN A 112 7.00 -9.81 -8.62
N VAL A 113 6.10 -10.72 -8.26
CA VAL A 113 5.84 -11.95 -9.02
C VAL A 113 4.62 -11.80 -9.92
N PHE A 114 4.84 -11.97 -11.22
CA PHE A 114 3.82 -12.04 -12.28
C PHE A 114 3.79 -13.46 -12.88
N ALA A 115 2.87 -13.71 -13.81
CA ALA A 115 2.62 -15.04 -14.37
C ALA A 115 3.85 -15.66 -15.03
N ASP A 116 4.63 -14.83 -15.73
CA ASP A 116 5.75 -15.21 -16.57
C ASP A 116 7.12 -14.78 -16.03
N ARG A 117 7.15 -13.85 -15.07
CA ARG A 117 8.39 -13.21 -14.61
C ARG A 117 8.34 -12.77 -13.15
N LYS A 118 9.53 -12.61 -12.58
CA LYS A 118 9.75 -11.93 -11.29
C LYS A 118 10.62 -10.71 -11.53
N LEU A 119 10.11 -9.53 -11.21
CA LEU A 119 10.85 -8.28 -11.30
C LEU A 119 11.51 -7.96 -9.96
N PRO A 120 12.76 -7.47 -9.91
CA PRO A 120 13.35 -6.94 -8.68
C PRO A 120 12.52 -5.78 -8.14
N PHE A 121 12.14 -5.85 -6.86
CA PHE A 121 11.30 -4.84 -6.22
C PHE A 121 11.42 -4.94 -4.69
N ASP A 122 11.70 -3.85 -4.01
CA ASP A 122 11.75 -3.77 -2.54
C ASP A 122 11.05 -2.48 -2.08
N ASP A 123 9.96 -2.62 -1.32
CA ASP A 123 9.16 -1.49 -0.82
C ASP A 123 10.03 -0.45 -0.08
N ARG A 124 11.06 -0.90 0.65
CA ARG A 124 11.93 -0.04 1.45
C ARG A 124 12.84 0.81 0.59
N VAL A 125 13.38 0.21 -0.48
CA VAL A 125 14.23 0.92 -1.44
C VAL A 125 13.41 1.98 -2.16
N VAL A 126 12.22 1.62 -2.64
CA VAL A 126 11.32 2.56 -3.31
C VAL A 126 10.91 3.71 -2.39
N ALA A 127 10.56 3.41 -1.13
CA ALA A 127 10.19 4.43 -0.16
C ALA A 127 11.35 5.39 0.14
N ALA A 128 12.58 4.86 0.28
CA ALA A 128 13.78 5.68 0.50
C ALA A 128 14.08 6.57 -0.72
N GLU A 129 13.99 6.03 -1.94
CA GLU A 129 14.15 6.79 -3.19
C GLU A 129 13.10 7.91 -3.31
N ALA A 130 11.84 7.62 -2.97
CA ALA A 130 10.77 8.62 -2.98
C ALA A 130 11.00 9.76 -1.97
N LEU A 131 11.47 9.45 -0.77
CA LEU A 131 11.84 10.45 0.25
C LEU A 131 13.03 11.31 -0.22
N GLN A 132 14.06 10.68 -0.78
CA GLN A 132 15.24 11.37 -1.33
C GLN A 132 14.86 12.33 -2.46
N ALA A 133 13.96 11.92 -3.36
CA ALA A 133 13.46 12.76 -4.44
C ALA A 133 12.72 14.02 -3.93
N LEU A 134 12.17 13.97 -2.71
CA LEU A 134 11.57 15.12 -2.02
C LEU A 134 12.58 15.94 -1.18
N GLY A 135 13.88 15.62 -1.28
CA GLY A 135 14.95 16.30 -0.53
C GLY A 135 15.16 15.80 0.91
N HIS A 136 14.53 14.68 1.29
CA HIS A 136 14.77 14.06 2.60
C HIS A 136 15.92 13.06 2.46
N THR A 137 17.11 13.46 2.91
CA THR A 137 18.24 12.52 3.04
C THR A 137 18.01 11.65 4.27
N ALA A 138 18.39 10.37 4.20
CA ALA A 138 18.52 9.56 5.41
C ALA A 138 19.43 10.33 6.37
N GLY A 139 18.97 10.56 7.60
CA GLY A 139 19.82 11.16 8.62
C GLY A 139 21.11 10.37 8.68
N GLU A 140 22.25 11.06 8.62
CA GLU A 140 23.51 10.44 9.00
C GLU A 140 23.34 10.02 10.46
N ASP A 141 23.13 8.72 10.70
CA ASP A 141 23.17 8.16 12.05
C ASP A 141 24.51 8.58 12.67
N THR A 142 24.44 9.56 13.59
CA THR A 142 25.58 10.06 14.36
C THR A 142 25.57 9.43 15.74
#